data_AF-A0A9P1FY79-F1
#
_entry.id   AF-A0A9P1FY79-F1
#
_cell.length_a   1.000
_cell.length_b   1.000
_cell.length_c   1.000
_cell.angle_alpha   90.00
_cell.angle_beta   90.00
_cell.angle_gamma   90.00
#
_symmetry.space_group_name_H-M   'P 1'
#
loop_
_entity.id
_entity.type
_entity.pdbx_description
1 polymer ?
#
loop_
_entity_poly.entity_id
_entity_poly.type
_entity_poly.pdbx_seq_one_letter_code
_entity_poly.pdbx_strand_id
1 'polypeptide(L)'
;MASDSAESVKRRDRDASPAPVARRAAKEPQSSGNSVAAKAAPKMQRQHSIYALTPDQRWLRPSLAFPLYAGTLASTMLVCLVWQPSYKMLRLQYTLAAWYYYARKEWILYFIDLCFVNSILLIVSLWCCSEGECSQEWLLAVYLVAQGPVAGAIFPLQTPLTLHHPEAFESFFLHASPMWISYAVRWRWGGLGEMPTVGSLMILGFRRIYLPWSLLYLVFLLSQPIFPDKIAGCLGEMPQILNAKSVCMLSKVYGDI
;
A
#
# COMPACT_ATOMS: atom_id res chain seq x y z
N MET A 1 9.78 -44.36 33.81
CA MET A 1 9.10 -44.77 32.56
C MET A 1 9.14 -43.57 31.65
N ALA A 2 10.20 -43.49 30.84
CA ALA A 2 10.19 -43.78 29.39
C ALA A 2 9.79 -42.50 28.62
N SER A 3 10.54 -41.99 27.64
CA SER A 3 11.80 -42.38 27.03
C SER A 3 12.22 -41.20 26.15
N ASP A 4 13.51 -40.89 26.15
CA ASP A 4 14.17 -40.00 25.19
C ASP A 4 13.78 -40.31 23.75
N SER A 5 13.56 -39.26 22.95
CA SER A 5 13.55 -39.37 21.49
C SER A 5 14.17 -38.09 20.91
N ALA A 6 15.50 -38.13 20.84
CA ALA A 6 16.32 -37.17 20.12
C ALA A 6 16.11 -37.36 18.61
N GLU A 7 15.43 -36.42 17.97
CA GLU A 7 15.25 -36.40 16.52
C GLU A 7 16.44 -35.67 15.87
N SER A 8 17.30 -36.46 15.23
CA SER A 8 18.50 -36.01 14.53
C SER A 8 18.14 -35.36 13.19
N VAL A 9 18.12 -34.03 13.17
CA VAL A 9 17.95 -33.26 11.93
C VAL A 9 19.24 -33.32 11.11
N LYS A 10 19.20 -34.16 10.08
CA LYS A 10 20.23 -34.36 9.06
C LYS A 10 20.41 -33.08 8.24
N ARG A 11 21.43 -32.28 8.55
CA ARG A 11 21.92 -31.16 7.72
C ARG A 11 22.27 -31.71 6.33
N ARG A 12 21.63 -31.15 5.31
CA ARG A 12 21.88 -31.46 3.90
C ARG A 12 22.78 -30.36 3.35
N ASP A 13 24.07 -30.66 3.29
CA ASP A 13 25.06 -29.83 2.61
C ASP A 13 24.66 -29.70 1.13
N ARG A 14 24.40 -28.48 0.69
CA ARG A 14 24.27 -28.11 -0.72
C ARG A 14 25.47 -27.27 -1.10
N ASP A 15 26.62 -27.94 -1.20
CA ASP A 15 27.73 -27.48 -2.03
C ASP A 15 27.39 -27.81 -3.48
N ALA A 16 27.02 -26.80 -4.25
CA ALA A 16 26.98 -26.87 -5.70
C ALA A 16 27.44 -25.53 -6.26
N SER A 17 28.75 -25.40 -6.37
CA SER A 17 29.43 -24.37 -7.15
C SER A 17 29.09 -24.57 -8.63
N PRO A 18 28.46 -23.61 -9.33
CA PRO A 18 28.24 -23.75 -10.76
C PRO A 18 29.55 -23.55 -11.52
N ALA A 19 29.91 -24.57 -12.30
CA ALA A 19 31.05 -24.58 -13.21
C ALA A 19 31.02 -23.43 -14.22
N PRO A 20 32.19 -22.95 -14.70
CA PRO A 20 32.28 -21.92 -15.71
C PRO A 20 31.75 -22.43 -17.06
N VAL A 21 30.67 -21.81 -17.55
CA VAL A 21 30.12 -22.06 -18.88
C VAL A 21 31.11 -21.55 -19.93
N ALA A 22 31.77 -22.50 -20.62
CA ALA A 22 32.64 -22.24 -21.74
C ALA A 22 31.85 -21.56 -22.88
N ARG A 23 32.26 -20.34 -23.22
CA ARG A 23 31.75 -19.54 -24.33
C ARG A 23 32.21 -20.16 -25.66
N ARG A 24 31.41 -21.06 -26.23
CA ARG A 24 31.60 -21.57 -27.60
C ARG A 24 31.26 -20.45 -28.58
N ALA A 25 32.28 -19.90 -29.21
CA ALA A 25 32.15 -19.03 -30.38
C ALA A 25 31.62 -19.85 -31.56
N ALA A 26 30.30 -19.83 -31.78
CA ALA A 26 29.69 -20.30 -33.00
C ALA A 26 29.75 -19.17 -34.04
N LYS A 27 30.48 -19.43 -35.11
CA LYS A 27 30.64 -18.57 -36.28
C LYS A 27 29.34 -18.63 -37.09
N GLU A 28 28.59 -17.54 -37.12
CA GLU A 28 27.37 -17.43 -37.93
C GLU A 28 27.71 -17.52 -39.43
N PRO A 29 26.97 -18.32 -40.22
CA PRO A 29 27.05 -18.27 -41.67
C PRO A 29 26.34 -17.00 -42.16
N GLN A 30 27.07 -16.18 -42.91
CA GLN A 30 26.52 -15.06 -43.68
C GLN A 30 25.56 -15.61 -44.76
N SER A 31 24.26 -15.66 -44.45
CA SER A 31 23.24 -15.86 -45.49
C SER A 31 22.81 -14.50 -46.04
N SER A 32 23.32 -14.18 -47.22
CA SER A 32 22.80 -13.12 -48.09
C SER A 32 21.40 -13.50 -48.56
N GLY A 33 20.37 -12.96 -47.90
CA GLY A 33 18.98 -13.27 -48.24
C GLY A 33 18.06 -12.13 -47.87
N ASN A 34 17.73 -11.33 -48.88
CA ASN A 34 16.59 -10.42 -49.01
C ASN A 34 15.98 -9.88 -47.71
N SER A 35 16.37 -8.64 -47.39
CA SER A 35 15.72 -7.78 -46.41
C SER A 35 14.29 -7.44 -46.84
N VAL A 36 13.36 -8.37 -46.62
CA VAL A 36 11.96 -7.99 -46.45
C VAL A 36 11.95 -7.22 -45.14
N ALA A 37 11.71 -5.92 -45.24
CA ALA A 37 11.58 -5.01 -44.11
C ALA A 37 10.53 -5.57 -43.15
N ALA A 38 10.97 -6.40 -42.20
CA ALA A 38 10.23 -6.70 -41.00
C ALA A 38 10.11 -5.36 -40.30
N LYS A 39 9.00 -4.66 -40.56
CA LYS A 39 8.54 -3.53 -39.77
C LYS A 39 8.59 -4.02 -38.34
N ALA A 40 9.67 -3.67 -37.64
CA ALA A 40 9.82 -3.94 -36.24
C ALA A 40 8.57 -3.33 -35.63
N ALA A 41 7.63 -4.20 -35.23
CA ALA A 41 6.46 -3.77 -34.49
C ALA A 41 7.02 -2.84 -33.42
N PRO A 42 6.58 -1.56 -33.38
CA PRO A 42 7.14 -0.60 -32.44
C PRO A 42 7.07 -1.32 -31.11
N LYS A 43 8.24 -1.64 -30.52
CA LYS A 43 8.28 -2.16 -29.16
C LYS A 43 7.40 -1.18 -28.44
N MET A 44 6.24 -1.65 -28.01
CA MET A 44 5.28 -0.87 -27.26
C MET A 44 5.99 -0.66 -25.94
N GLN A 45 6.92 0.30 -26.00
CA GLN A 45 7.69 0.84 -24.91
C GLN A 45 6.57 1.19 -23.98
N ARG A 46 6.54 0.47 -22.85
CA ARG A 46 5.52 0.55 -21.82
C ARG A 46 5.60 1.98 -21.29
N GLN A 47 5.08 2.90 -22.08
CA GLN A 47 5.18 4.34 -21.92
C GLN A 47 4.36 4.58 -20.69
N HIS A 48 5.07 4.86 -19.61
CA HIS A 48 4.53 5.44 -18.40
C HIS A 48 3.20 4.78 -18.04
N SER A 49 3.25 3.57 -17.47
CA SER A 49 2.14 3.25 -16.57
C SER A 49 2.02 4.46 -15.65
N ILE A 50 0.79 4.90 -15.38
CA ILE A 50 0.53 6.04 -14.49
C ILE A 50 1.21 5.82 -13.11
N TYR A 51 1.62 4.58 -12.84
CA TYR A 51 2.38 4.08 -11.69
C TYR A 51 3.85 3.75 -11.96
N ALA A 52 4.41 4.13 -13.11
CA ALA A 52 5.85 4.07 -13.34
C ALA A 52 6.46 5.12 -12.42
N LEU A 53 6.71 4.70 -11.18
CA LEU A 53 7.50 5.39 -10.17
C LEU A 53 8.94 5.50 -10.69
N THR A 54 9.15 6.22 -11.79
CA THR A 54 10.46 6.77 -12.09
C THR A 54 10.71 7.76 -10.96
N PRO A 55 11.67 7.48 -10.05
CA PRO A 55 11.91 8.36 -8.93
C PRO A 55 12.26 9.74 -9.50
N ASP A 56 11.39 10.73 -9.29
CA ASP A 56 11.70 12.12 -9.60
C ASP A 56 13.07 12.42 -9.00
N GLN A 57 13.99 12.97 -9.81
CA GLN A 57 15.36 13.23 -9.36
C GLN A 57 15.42 14.22 -8.19
N ARG A 58 14.34 14.96 -7.94
CA ARG A 58 14.17 15.77 -6.72
C ARG A 58 14.20 14.93 -5.44
N TRP A 59 13.86 13.64 -5.50
CA TRP A 59 13.87 12.72 -4.34
C TRP A 59 15.25 12.16 -4.01
N LEU A 60 16.19 12.20 -4.96
CA LEU A 60 17.61 11.90 -4.71
C LEU A 60 18.30 13.05 -3.97
N ARG A 61 17.66 14.24 -3.91
CA ARG A 61 18.10 15.28 -2.99
C ARG A 61 17.75 14.83 -1.58
N PRO A 62 18.65 14.96 -0.60
CA PRO A 62 18.38 14.58 0.79
C PRO A 62 17.16 15.33 1.29
N SER A 63 16.01 14.67 1.24
CA SER A 63 14.74 15.18 1.76
C SER A 63 14.73 14.95 3.25
N LEU A 64 14.50 16.00 4.03
CA LEU A 64 14.30 15.91 5.47
C LEU A 64 13.15 14.96 5.86
N ALA A 65 12.26 14.60 4.93
CA ALA A 65 11.18 13.67 5.18
C ALA A 65 11.70 12.28 5.59
N PHE A 66 12.68 11.72 4.88
CA PHE A 66 13.19 10.37 5.18
C PHE A 66 13.78 10.25 6.60
N PRO A 67 14.73 11.10 7.05
CA PRO A 67 15.24 11.03 8.42
C PRO A 67 14.17 11.37 9.46
N LEU A 68 13.15 12.18 9.12
CA LEU A 68 12.03 12.44 10.03
C LEU A 68 11.14 11.20 10.21
N TYR A 69 10.82 10.47 9.14
CA TYR A 69 10.08 9.22 9.21
C TYR A 69 10.89 8.08 9.84
N ALA A 70 12.15 7.93 9.44
CA ALA A 70 13.05 6.94 10.04
C ALA A 70 13.32 7.26 11.52
N GLY A 71 13.47 8.54 11.87
CA GLY A 71 13.67 9.01 13.23
C GLY A 71 12.43 8.84 14.10
N THR A 72 11.23 9.15 13.58
CA THR A 72 9.97 8.87 14.28
C THR A 72 9.75 7.38 14.46
N LEU A 73 10.08 6.55 13.46
CA LEU A 73 10.04 5.10 13.62
C LEU A 73 11.02 4.61 14.69
N ALA A 74 12.28 5.01 14.60
CA ALA A 74 13.32 4.59 15.53
C ALA A 74 13.01 5.04 16.96
N SER A 75 12.54 6.27 17.14
CA SER A 75 12.09 6.76 18.45
C SER A 75 10.87 6.00 18.95
N THR A 76 9.91 5.70 18.07
CA THR A 76 8.74 4.88 18.39
C THR A 76 9.15 3.47 18.83
N MET A 77 10.10 2.84 18.14
CA MET A 77 10.64 1.53 18.50
C MET A 77 11.43 1.59 19.82
N LEU A 78 12.26 2.61 20.03
CA LEU A 78 13.01 2.80 21.27
C LEU A 78 12.07 3.02 22.46
N VAL A 79 11.04 3.85 22.29
CA VAL A 79 9.99 4.06 23.30
C VAL A 79 9.26 2.75 23.56
N CYS A 80 8.87 1.99 22.53
CA CYS A 80 8.28 0.65 22.70
C CYS A 80 9.15 -0.31 23.53
N LEU A 81 10.48 -0.26 23.34
CA LEU A 81 11.43 -1.12 24.03
C LEU A 81 11.69 -0.70 25.48
N VAL A 82 11.72 0.61 25.76
CA VAL A 82 12.11 1.17 27.07
C VAL A 82 10.91 1.48 27.96
N TRP A 83 9.86 2.05 27.37
CA TRP A 83 8.70 2.58 28.07
C TRP A 83 7.47 2.02 27.40
N GLN A 84 6.99 0.85 27.86
CA GLN A 84 5.79 0.16 27.33
C GLN A 84 4.63 1.13 27.07
N PRO A 85 4.55 1.75 25.88
CA PRO A 85 3.66 2.86 25.67
C PRO A 85 2.30 2.24 25.40
N SER A 86 1.24 2.93 25.80
CA SER A 86 -0.09 2.48 25.42
C SER A 86 -0.16 2.39 23.89
N TYR A 87 -0.44 1.20 23.36
CA TYR A 87 -0.63 0.96 21.91
C TYR A 87 -1.53 2.00 21.25
N LYS A 88 -2.45 2.53 22.06
CA LYS A 88 -3.27 3.70 21.78
C LYS A 88 -2.40 4.87 21.27
N MET A 89 -1.59 5.46 22.15
CA MET A 89 -0.82 6.69 21.88
C MET A 89 0.13 6.54 20.69
N LEU A 90 0.79 5.38 20.60
CA LEU A 90 1.69 5.06 19.50
C LEU A 90 0.99 5.16 18.14
N ARG A 91 -0.23 4.60 18.07
CA ARG A 91 -0.99 4.56 16.82
C ARG A 91 -1.58 5.91 16.45
N LEU A 92 -2.04 6.68 17.44
CA LEU A 92 -2.56 8.03 17.23
C LEU A 92 -1.48 8.97 16.71
N GLN A 93 -0.28 8.96 17.31
CA GLN A 93 0.84 9.79 16.85
C GLN A 93 1.16 9.55 15.38
N TYR A 94 1.27 8.29 14.97
CA TYR A 94 1.56 7.94 13.57
C TYR A 94 0.45 8.39 12.62
N THR A 95 -0.82 8.20 13.00
CA THR A 95 -1.96 8.56 12.15
C THR A 95 -2.09 10.08 11.98
N LEU A 96 -1.79 10.86 13.03
CA LEU A 96 -1.74 12.32 12.94
C LEU A 96 -0.57 12.81 12.08
N ALA A 97 0.60 12.16 12.17
CA ALA A 97 1.74 12.50 11.31
C ALA A 97 1.45 12.23 9.83
N ALA A 98 0.88 11.06 9.52
CA ALA A 98 0.41 10.73 8.17
C ALA A 98 -0.68 11.70 7.70
N TRP A 99 -1.63 12.05 8.57
CA TRP A 99 -2.67 13.05 8.26
C TRP A 99 -2.07 14.38 7.87
N TYR A 100 -1.16 14.90 8.69
CA TYR A 100 -0.49 16.16 8.41
C TYR A 100 0.27 16.12 7.08
N TYR A 101 0.99 15.04 6.80
CA TYR A 101 1.75 14.88 5.56
C TYR A 101 0.87 14.88 4.31
N TYR A 102 -0.17 14.03 4.28
CA TYR A 102 -1.06 13.91 3.13
C TYR A 102 -1.94 15.15 2.92
N ALA A 103 -2.38 15.80 4.01
CA ALA A 103 -3.12 17.05 3.91
C ALA A 103 -2.27 18.17 3.27
N ARG A 104 -0.96 18.22 3.58
CA ARG A 104 -0.02 19.18 2.97
C ARG A 104 0.28 18.88 1.50
N LYS A 105 0.05 17.67 1.04
CA LYS A 105 0.21 17.23 -0.35
C LYS A 105 -1.08 17.30 -1.16
N GLU A 106 -2.18 17.71 -0.54
CA GLU A 106 -3.53 17.73 -1.14
C GLU A 106 -3.98 16.34 -1.60
N TRP A 107 -3.41 15.29 -1.00
CA TRP A 107 -3.73 13.90 -1.31
C TRP A 107 -4.87 13.40 -0.42
N ILE A 108 -5.96 14.17 -0.37
CA ILE A 108 -7.08 13.88 0.53
C ILE A 108 -7.75 12.54 0.19
N LEU A 109 -7.69 12.13 -1.08
CA LEU A 109 -8.22 10.84 -1.54
C LEU A 109 -7.58 9.64 -0.82
N TYR A 110 -6.31 9.75 -0.41
CA TYR A 110 -5.63 8.69 0.36
C TYR A 110 -6.28 8.41 1.71
N PHE A 111 -6.98 9.39 2.30
CA PHE A 111 -7.68 9.18 3.57
C PHE A 111 -8.95 8.33 3.44
N ILE A 112 -9.47 8.21 2.22
CA ILE A 112 -10.67 7.43 1.95
C ILE A 112 -10.29 5.98 1.61
N ASP A 113 -9.02 5.68 1.36
CA ASP A 113 -8.57 4.31 1.12
C ASP A 113 -8.84 3.42 2.34
N LEU A 114 -9.26 2.18 2.08
CA LEU A 114 -9.63 1.21 3.11
C LEU A 114 -8.52 1.02 4.14
N CYS A 115 -7.25 1.10 3.74
CA CYS A 115 -6.10 0.93 4.62
C CYS A 115 -5.99 2.06 5.65
N PHE A 116 -6.29 3.30 5.25
CA PHE A 116 -6.33 4.45 6.15
C PHE A 116 -7.55 4.40 7.05
N VAL A 117 -8.72 4.08 6.49
CA VAL A 117 -9.96 3.89 7.26
C VAL A 117 -9.80 2.80 8.31
N ASN A 118 -9.19 1.66 7.96
CA ASN A 118 -8.88 0.59 8.88
C ASN A 118 -7.97 1.04 10.03
N SER A 119 -7.02 1.94 9.76
CA SER A 119 -6.16 2.53 10.79
C SER A 119 -6.96 3.35 11.80
N ILE A 120 -7.94 4.13 11.33
CA ILE A 120 -8.88 4.85 12.19
C ILE A 120 -9.74 3.88 12.98
N LEU A 121 -10.32 2.86 12.33
CA LEU A 121 -11.16 1.86 13.01
C LEU A 121 -10.40 1.11 14.10
N LEU A 122 -9.12 0.79 13.88
CA LEU A 122 -8.26 0.19 14.88
C LEU A 122 -8.02 1.14 16.07
N ILE A 123 -7.76 2.42 15.83
CA ILE A 123 -7.63 3.44 16.89
C ILE A 123 -8.94 3.55 17.68
N VAL A 124 -10.06 3.73 17.00
CA VAL A 124 -11.38 3.85 17.64
C VAL A 124 -11.65 2.62 18.48
N SER A 125 -11.38 1.42 17.96
CA SER A 125 -11.56 0.18 18.71
C SER A 125 -10.62 0.09 19.91
N LEU A 126 -9.37 0.54 19.79
CA LEU A 126 -8.44 0.58 20.90
C LEU A 126 -8.90 1.54 22.02
N TRP A 127 -9.58 2.62 21.69
CA TRP A 127 -10.07 3.60 22.67
C TRP A 127 -11.41 3.23 23.27
N CYS A 128 -12.36 2.86 22.41
CA CYS A 128 -13.76 2.66 22.77
C CYS A 128 -14.12 1.21 23.10
N CYS A 129 -13.26 0.24 22.78
CA CYS A 129 -13.46 -1.15 23.17
C CYS A 129 -12.55 -1.47 24.36
N SER A 130 -12.87 -0.93 25.54
CA SER A 130 -12.32 -1.48 26.77
C SER A 130 -12.98 -2.83 27.09
N GLU A 131 -12.45 -3.56 28.06
CA GLU A 131 -12.79 -4.96 28.34
C GLU A 131 -14.32 -5.18 28.40
N GLY A 132 -14.87 -5.81 27.36
CA GLY A 132 -16.30 -6.17 27.26
C GLY A 132 -17.23 -5.15 26.58
N GLU A 133 -16.77 -3.95 26.19
CA GLU A 133 -17.64 -2.91 25.62
C GLU A 133 -18.02 -3.16 24.15
N CYS A 134 -17.14 -3.80 23.39
CA CYS A 134 -17.37 -4.10 21.99
C CYS A 134 -17.70 -5.57 21.78
N SER A 135 -18.61 -5.83 20.83
CA SER A 135 -18.88 -7.20 20.39
C SER A 135 -17.62 -7.88 19.85
N GLN A 136 -17.48 -9.18 20.14
CA GLN A 136 -16.39 -10.00 19.59
C GLN A 136 -16.39 -9.99 18.05
N GLU A 137 -17.57 -9.94 17.43
CA GLU A 137 -17.72 -9.78 15.97
C GLU A 137 -17.02 -8.53 15.43
N TRP A 138 -17.15 -7.39 16.13
CA TRP A 138 -16.51 -6.14 15.73
C TRP A 138 -14.99 -6.25 15.83
N LEU A 139 -14.49 -6.78 16.95
CA LEU A 139 -13.06 -6.96 17.18
C LEU A 139 -12.43 -7.90 16.14
N LEU A 140 -13.13 -8.99 15.81
CA LEU A 140 -12.73 -9.91 14.74
C LEU A 140 -12.73 -9.23 13.36
N ALA A 141 -13.76 -8.45 13.03
CA ALA A 141 -13.83 -7.73 11.77
C ALA A 141 -12.65 -6.75 11.62
N VAL A 142 -12.37 -5.94 12.66
CA VAL A 142 -11.25 -5.00 12.67
C VAL A 142 -9.91 -5.73 12.60
N TYR A 143 -9.77 -6.85 13.30
CA TYR A 143 -8.58 -7.69 13.22
C TYR A 143 -8.35 -8.21 11.79
N LEU A 144 -9.38 -8.75 11.13
CA LEU A 144 -9.27 -9.26 9.76
C LEU A 144 -8.91 -8.17 8.75
N VAL A 145 -9.57 -7.01 8.83
CA VAL A 145 -9.29 -5.89 7.92
C VAL A 145 -7.94 -5.23 8.24
N ALA A 146 -7.38 -5.42 9.43
CA ALA A 146 -5.99 -5.03 9.70
C ALA A 146 -4.94 -5.97 9.08
N GLN A 147 -5.32 -7.21 8.74
CA GLN A 147 -4.45 -8.19 8.11
C GLN A 147 -4.56 -8.18 6.57
N GLY A 148 -5.78 -8.05 6.05
CA GLY A 148 -6.10 -8.21 4.62
C GLY A 148 -5.43 -7.22 3.64
N PRO A 149 -5.42 -5.91 3.90
CA PRO A 149 -4.90 -4.92 2.97
C PRO A 149 -3.40 -5.06 2.68
N VAL A 150 -2.60 -5.62 3.62
CA VAL A 150 -1.19 -5.92 3.37
C VAL A 150 -1.04 -6.96 2.27
N ALA A 151 -1.75 -8.08 2.39
CA ALA A 151 -1.73 -9.14 1.39
C ALA A 151 -2.33 -8.68 0.05
N GLY A 152 -3.40 -7.88 0.13
CA GLY A 152 -4.13 -7.38 -1.01
C GLY A 152 -3.42 -6.26 -1.79
N ALA A 153 -2.58 -5.45 -1.15
CA ALA A 153 -1.85 -4.36 -1.81
C ALA A 153 -0.53 -4.82 -2.44
N ILE A 154 0.18 -5.75 -1.79
CA ILE A 154 1.49 -6.25 -2.27
C ILE A 154 1.37 -6.93 -3.64
N PHE A 155 0.30 -7.71 -3.86
CA PHE A 155 0.14 -8.49 -5.08
C PHE A 155 -0.16 -7.65 -6.35
N PRO A 156 -1.15 -6.74 -6.35
CA PRO A 156 -1.47 -5.93 -7.53
C PRO A 156 -0.53 -4.72 -7.72
N LEU A 157 0.00 -4.13 -6.64
CA LEU A 157 0.83 -2.92 -6.79
C LEU A 157 2.27 -3.24 -7.17
N GLN A 158 2.73 -4.49 -7.00
CA GLN A 158 4.11 -4.92 -7.27
C GLN A 158 5.18 -3.92 -6.77
N THR A 159 4.87 -3.18 -5.71
CA THR A 159 5.72 -2.09 -5.24
C THR A 159 6.99 -2.72 -4.68
N PRO A 160 8.16 -2.47 -5.29
CA PRO A 160 9.40 -2.94 -4.71
C PRO A 160 9.53 -2.31 -3.32
N LEU A 161 10.00 -3.09 -2.34
CA LEU A 161 10.30 -2.63 -0.98
C LEU A 161 11.50 -1.67 -1.03
N THR A 162 11.26 -0.46 -1.54
CA THR A 162 12.25 0.60 -1.67
C THR A 162 12.19 1.47 -0.42
N LEU A 163 12.94 1.08 0.60
CA LEU A 163 13.05 1.83 1.85
C LEU A 163 13.58 3.27 1.63
N HIS A 164 14.17 3.56 0.47
CA HIS A 164 14.66 4.90 0.11
C HIS A 164 13.55 5.83 -0.43
N HIS A 165 12.36 5.33 -0.77
CA HIS A 165 11.27 6.17 -1.26
C HIS A 165 10.30 6.46 -0.10
N PRO A 166 10.15 7.73 0.33
CA PRO A 166 9.33 8.06 1.51
C PRO A 166 7.88 7.61 1.35
N GLU A 167 7.30 7.72 0.16
CA GLU A 167 5.93 7.27 -0.12
C GLU A 167 5.78 5.75 -0.11
N ALA A 168 6.80 5.00 -0.56
CA ALA A 168 6.78 3.54 -0.53
C ALA A 168 6.95 3.04 0.91
N PHE A 169 7.81 3.70 1.69
CA PHE A 169 7.99 3.44 3.11
C PHE A 169 6.74 3.78 3.92
N GLU A 170 6.11 4.93 3.65
CA GLU A 170 4.87 5.33 4.29
C GLU A 170 3.72 4.37 3.94
N SER A 171 3.58 4.01 2.66
CA SER A 171 2.63 2.99 2.23
C SER A 171 2.91 1.68 2.97
N PHE A 172 4.15 1.19 2.98
CA PHE A 172 4.52 -0.01 3.74
C PHE A 172 4.08 0.10 5.21
N PHE A 173 4.34 1.22 5.88
CA PHE A 173 3.91 1.42 7.26
C PHE A 173 2.41 1.45 7.42
N LEU A 174 1.69 2.16 6.55
CA LEU A 174 0.24 2.26 6.57
C LEU A 174 -0.42 0.87 6.51
N HIS A 175 0.19 -0.06 5.78
CA HIS A 175 -0.28 -1.45 5.67
C HIS A 175 0.25 -2.33 6.82
N ALA A 176 1.55 -2.32 7.12
CA ALA A 176 2.16 -3.25 8.07
C ALA A 176 1.89 -2.91 9.55
N SER A 177 1.73 -1.63 9.89
CA SER A 177 1.55 -1.23 11.29
C SER A 177 0.20 -1.61 11.90
N PRO A 178 -0.97 -1.50 11.22
CA PRO A 178 -2.22 -2.09 11.72
C PRO A 178 -2.09 -3.58 12.01
N MET A 179 -1.36 -4.31 11.17
CA MET A 179 -1.15 -5.74 11.31
C MET A 179 -0.38 -6.08 12.58
N TRP A 180 0.75 -5.43 12.82
CA TRP A 180 1.55 -5.65 14.03
C TRP A 180 0.81 -5.27 15.30
N ILE A 181 0.11 -4.13 15.28
CA ILE A 181 -0.63 -3.64 16.44
C ILE A 181 -1.83 -4.56 16.72
N SER A 182 -2.63 -4.90 15.70
CA SER A 182 -3.76 -5.81 15.88
C SER A 182 -3.33 -7.20 16.37
N TYR A 183 -2.17 -7.69 15.91
CA TYR A 183 -1.59 -8.94 16.41
C TYR A 183 -1.19 -8.86 17.88
N ALA A 184 -0.59 -7.76 18.33
CA ALA A 184 -0.25 -7.59 19.75
C ALA A 184 -1.50 -7.41 20.63
N VAL A 185 -2.47 -6.64 20.14
CA VAL A 185 -3.69 -6.26 20.86
C VAL A 185 -4.68 -7.42 20.97
N ARG A 186 -4.63 -8.44 20.10
CA ARG A 186 -5.50 -9.63 20.20
C ARG A 186 -5.45 -10.31 21.55
N TRP A 187 -4.32 -10.24 22.25
CA TRP A 187 -4.14 -10.79 23.59
C TRP A 187 -4.78 -9.91 24.67
N ARG A 188 -4.87 -8.59 24.43
CA ARG A 188 -5.54 -7.64 25.32
C ARG A 188 -7.06 -7.75 25.24
N TRP A 189 -7.61 -8.12 24.09
CA TRP A 189 -9.05 -8.32 23.92
C TRP A 189 -9.58 -9.64 24.50
N GLY A 190 -8.88 -10.23 25.48
CA GLY A 190 -9.29 -11.46 26.15
C GLY A 190 -9.11 -12.74 25.31
N GLY A 191 -8.37 -12.67 24.21
CA GLY A 191 -8.33 -13.73 23.21
C GLY A 191 -9.60 -13.74 22.37
N LEU A 192 -9.47 -13.91 21.05
CA LEU A 192 -10.59 -13.82 20.10
C LEU A 192 -11.58 -15.00 20.17
N GLY A 193 -11.60 -15.77 21.27
CA GLY A 193 -12.38 -16.98 21.44
C GLY A 193 -12.00 -18.09 20.46
N GLU A 194 -12.93 -19.02 20.23
CA GLU A 194 -12.82 -19.98 19.14
C GLU A 194 -12.83 -19.24 17.80
N MET A 195 -11.82 -19.50 16.98
CA MET A 195 -11.71 -18.87 15.67
C MET A 195 -12.79 -19.45 14.74
N PRO A 196 -13.69 -18.62 14.18
CA PRO A 196 -14.64 -19.07 13.17
C PRO A 196 -13.93 -19.59 11.92
N THR A 197 -14.67 -20.31 11.08
CA THR A 197 -14.15 -20.76 9.78
C THR A 197 -13.69 -19.58 8.92
N VAL A 198 -12.72 -19.82 8.02
CA VAL A 198 -12.22 -18.80 7.09
C VAL A 198 -13.36 -18.13 6.32
N GLY A 199 -14.34 -18.90 5.84
CA GLY A 199 -15.51 -18.36 5.13
C GLY A 199 -16.36 -17.42 6.00
N SER A 200 -16.64 -17.82 7.24
CA SER A 200 -17.37 -16.99 8.20
C SER A 200 -16.63 -15.69 8.53
N LEU A 201 -15.30 -15.77 8.70
CA LEU A 201 -14.44 -14.60 8.93
C LEU A 201 -14.47 -13.65 7.73
N MET A 202 -14.31 -14.17 6.51
CA MET A 202 -14.36 -13.36 5.29
C MET A 202 -15.71 -12.65 5.13
N ILE A 203 -16.83 -13.35 5.36
CA ILE A 203 -18.17 -12.76 5.32
C ILE A 203 -18.34 -11.70 6.41
N LEU A 204 -17.82 -11.95 7.62
CA LEU A 204 -17.90 -11.01 8.73
C LEU A 204 -17.16 -9.71 8.42
N GLY A 205 -15.90 -9.78 8.00
CA GLY A 205 -15.10 -8.62 7.61
C GLY A 205 -15.72 -7.87 6.43
N PHE A 206 -16.20 -8.61 5.43
CA PHE A 206 -16.91 -8.05 4.29
C PHE A 206 -18.14 -7.26 4.71
N ARG A 207 -19.04 -7.87 5.50
CA ARG A 207 -20.32 -7.27 5.90
C ARG A 207 -20.15 -6.10 6.86
N ARG A 208 -19.25 -6.21 7.84
CA ARG A 208 -19.12 -5.23 8.94
C ARG A 208 -18.29 -4.01 8.56
N ILE A 209 -17.31 -4.15 7.66
CA ILE A 209 -16.35 -3.07 7.36
C ILE A 209 -16.29 -2.78 5.87
N TYR A 210 -15.96 -3.79 5.05
CA TYR A 210 -15.70 -3.54 3.62
C TYR A 210 -16.93 -3.01 2.89
N LEU A 211 -18.10 -3.63 3.08
CA LEU A 211 -19.32 -3.25 2.38
C LEU A 211 -19.75 -1.81 2.75
N PRO A 212 -19.88 -1.43 4.05
CA PRO A 212 -20.14 -0.03 4.43
C PRO A 212 -19.13 0.95 3.83
N TRP A 213 -17.83 0.62 3.91
CA TRP A 213 -16.77 1.44 3.31
C TRP A 213 -16.95 1.58 1.80
N SER A 214 -17.18 0.48 1.08
CA SER A 214 -17.32 0.47 -0.39
C SER A 214 -18.54 1.26 -0.86
N LEU A 215 -19.63 1.24 -0.10
CA LEU A 215 -20.83 2.03 -0.38
C LEU A 215 -20.56 3.52 -0.17
N LEU A 216 -19.89 3.89 0.93
CA LEU A 216 -19.47 5.28 1.16
C LEU A 216 -18.50 5.76 0.08
N TYR A 217 -17.56 4.91 -0.32
CA TYR A 217 -16.60 5.20 -1.39
C TYR A 217 -17.31 5.39 -2.74
N LEU A 218 -18.29 4.54 -3.06
CA LEU A 218 -19.09 4.67 -4.27
C LEU A 218 -19.89 5.99 -4.27
N VAL A 219 -20.54 6.33 -3.14
CA VAL A 219 -21.25 7.61 -3.00
C VAL A 219 -20.28 8.78 -3.19
N PHE A 220 -19.08 8.70 -2.62
CA PHE A 220 -18.03 9.70 -2.81
C PHE A 220 -17.65 9.84 -4.30
N LEU A 221 -17.39 8.75 -5.01
CA LEU A 221 -17.09 8.77 -6.44
C LEU A 221 -18.23 9.35 -7.28
N LEU A 222 -19.48 8.98 -6.97
CA LEU A 222 -20.66 9.52 -7.65
C LEU A 222 -20.88 11.01 -7.35
N SER A 223 -20.39 11.51 -6.21
CA SER A 223 -20.44 12.93 -5.86
C SER A 223 -19.31 13.76 -6.48
N GLN A 224 -18.27 13.12 -7.01
CA GLN A 224 -17.11 13.81 -7.57
C GLN A 224 -17.44 14.82 -8.69
N PRO A 225 -18.39 14.56 -9.61
CA PRO A 225 -18.81 15.54 -10.62
C PRO A 225 -19.44 16.81 -10.04
N ILE A 226 -19.92 16.78 -8.80
CA ILE A 226 -20.54 17.92 -8.11
C ILE A 226 -19.47 18.85 -7.51
N PHE A 227 -18.28 18.32 -7.21
CA PHE A 227 -17.18 19.05 -6.55
C PHE A 227 -15.82 18.88 -7.25
N PRO A 228 -15.71 19.09 -8.57
CA PRO A 228 -14.48 18.82 -9.32
C PRO A 228 -13.28 19.64 -8.80
N ASP A 229 -13.51 20.93 -8.50
CA ASP A 229 -12.43 21.87 -8.14
C ASP A 229 -11.88 21.63 -6.72
N LYS A 230 -12.68 21.05 -5.82
CA LYS A 230 -12.28 20.81 -4.43
C LYS A 230 -11.55 19.48 -4.24
N ILE A 231 -11.82 18.49 -5.09
CA ILE A 231 -11.27 17.14 -4.95
C ILE A 231 -9.93 17.01 -5.69
N ALA A 232 -9.75 17.73 -6.80
CA ALA A 232 -8.53 17.63 -7.61
C ALA A 232 -7.31 18.41 -7.06
N GLY A 233 -7.46 19.13 -5.93
CA GLY A 233 -6.38 20.01 -5.43
C GLY A 233 -6.09 21.22 -6.35
N CYS A 234 -6.94 21.47 -7.35
CA CYS A 234 -6.80 22.64 -8.23
C CYS A 234 -7.33 23.92 -7.56
N LEU A 235 -6.68 24.35 -6.48
CA LEU A 235 -6.79 25.72 -5.95
C LEU A 235 -5.66 26.63 -6.46
N GLY A 236 -4.92 26.20 -7.48
CA GLY A 236 -4.09 27.08 -8.27
C GLY A 236 -4.93 27.67 -9.39
N GLU A 237 -5.08 29.00 -9.41
CA GLU A 237 -5.62 29.77 -10.53
C GLU A 237 -5.20 29.09 -11.84
N MET A 238 -6.15 28.53 -12.60
CA MET A 238 -5.87 28.23 -14.00
C MET A 238 -5.42 29.56 -14.59
N PRO A 239 -4.17 29.68 -15.08
CA PRO A 239 -3.83 30.83 -15.89
C PRO A 239 -4.89 30.91 -16.97
N GLN A 240 -5.53 32.07 -17.15
CA GLN A 240 -6.55 32.33 -18.18
C GLN A 240 -6.00 32.20 -19.62
N ILE A 241 -4.98 31.37 -19.85
CA ILE A 241 -4.34 31.07 -21.13
C ILE A 241 -5.04 29.85 -21.78
N LEU A 242 -6.29 29.54 -21.44
CA LEU A 242 -7.20 28.98 -22.43
C LEU A 242 -7.71 30.12 -23.30
N ASN A 243 -6.78 30.62 -24.09
CA ASN A 243 -7.02 31.46 -25.26
C ASN A 243 -8.12 30.78 -26.09
N ALA A 244 -9.16 31.54 -26.48
CA ALA A 244 -10.38 31.07 -27.16
C ALA A 244 -10.15 30.19 -28.42
N LYS A 245 -8.90 30.07 -28.89
CA LYS A 245 -8.49 29.18 -29.97
C LYS A 245 -8.60 27.68 -29.64
N SER A 246 -8.48 27.26 -28.37
CA SER A 246 -8.51 25.83 -28.02
C SER A 246 -9.92 25.24 -28.03
N VAL A 247 -10.94 26.05 -27.74
CA VAL A 247 -12.36 25.64 -27.84
C VAL A 247 -12.78 25.46 -29.31
N CYS A 248 -12.14 26.17 -30.23
CA CYS A 248 -12.42 26.05 -31.67
C CYS A 248 -11.84 24.76 -32.30
N MET A 249 -10.79 24.16 -31.72
CA MET A 249 -10.25 22.89 -32.23
C MET A 249 -11.13 21.68 -31.88
N LEU A 250 -11.77 21.66 -30.71
CA LEU A 250 -12.65 20.55 -30.32
C LEU A 250 -13.97 20.55 -31.11
N SER A 251 -14.47 21.71 -31.53
CA SER A 251 -15.65 21.80 -32.41
C SER A 251 -15.39 21.29 -33.84
N LYS A 252 -14.15 21.36 -34.34
CA LYS A 252 -13.81 20.85 -35.69
C LYS A 252 -13.63 19.34 -35.75
N VAL A 253 -13.33 18.68 -34.63
CA VAL A 253 -13.13 17.21 -34.63
C VAL A 253 -14.44 16.44 -34.42
N TYR A 254 -15.46 17.07 -33.85
CA TYR A 254 -16.76 16.44 -33.58
C TYR A 254 -17.91 16.96 -34.46
N GLY A 255 -17.64 17.80 -35.45
CA GLY A 255 -18.64 18.39 -36.34
C GLY A 255 -18.96 17.59 -37.62
N ASP A 256 -18.20 16.53 -37.90
CA ASP A 256 -18.36 15.71 -39.13
C ASP A 256 -18.72 14.24 -38.79
N ILE A 257 -19.70 14.05 -37.90
CA ILE A 257 -20.44 12.77 -37.73
C ILE A 257 -21.94 13.05 -37.81
#